data_AF-A0A0V8M4E7-F1
#
_entry.id   AF-A0A0V8M4E7-F1
#
_cell.length_a   1.000
_cell.length_b   1.000
_cell.length_c   1.000
_cell.angle_alpha   90.00
_cell.angle_beta   90.00
_cell.angle_gamma   90.00
#
_symmetry.space_group_name_H-M   'P 1'
#
loop_
_entity.id
_entity.type
_entity.pdbx_description
1 polymer ?
#
loop_
_entity_poly.entity_id
_entity_poly.type
_entity_poly.pdbx_seq_one_letter_code
_entity_poly.pdbx_strand_id
1 'polypeptide(L)'
;MGGFVCQVSDTDWPISRVKGIYGNRKNKPDSTTPLRPQDQLSVIRDLIAVRPGDLIFFHVIGKEFGISGLHGPYTPSSNPFYDNSPIWKNQKEVFPFRFLFKPYPGYETICDADMSVRVSDIYQAIEAHQIWSLATLENERNIERRAVRKISFSDAQTILNIFLREFRLSGHKVSSSVISPVPVNIIPMRTQVGNVGRYENAVKALLMDKLADSHPSLTAIFPNYVDYMNETFVAPTTRKLMDVLVVSTINEDDHHYYIIEAKNSNFKLGELRQLMLYIDLFRQRAIFHPGKDKISACALAAKFAPDTVKFRNMHNTFSPYDPVILIEYKSAGQSKDALFAELPGTVSLPQNPSITPIPWGTPSPIKDIIANVAYGLPCCPNNGYVSRNLIKQPTNNSFIIEEKNTLTSRVISLCYAFVWDKVFSTSTFHDFMKILYEEVAPITSYNFRAINPVIISRGYESLTLNYIASYNDLSVRRPILVYDW
;
A
#
# COMPACT_ATOMS: atom_id res chain seq x y z
N MET A 1 -14.29 0.11 10.38
CA MET A 1 -14.73 1.48 10.00
C MET A 1 -13.64 2.07 9.13
N GLY A 2 -13.99 2.82 8.10
CA GLY A 2 -13.04 3.50 7.20
C GLY A 2 -13.39 4.97 7.01
N GLY A 3 -12.53 5.69 6.30
CA GLY A 3 -12.77 7.08 5.89
C GLY A 3 -12.90 7.22 4.38
N PHE A 4 -13.68 8.21 3.92
CA PHE A 4 -13.77 8.55 2.50
C PHE A 4 -13.82 10.06 2.28
N VAL A 5 -13.20 10.48 1.18
CA VAL A 5 -13.38 11.82 0.61
C VAL A 5 -14.07 11.69 -0.74
N CYS A 6 -15.24 12.31 -0.87
CA CYS A 6 -16.10 12.27 -2.04
C CYS A 6 -16.16 13.65 -2.70
N GLN A 7 -15.79 13.76 -3.96
CA GLN A 7 -15.90 14.99 -4.73
C GLN A 7 -17.33 15.21 -5.21
N VAL A 8 -17.79 16.45 -5.10
CA VAL A 8 -19.09 16.92 -5.58
C VAL A 8 -18.92 18.35 -6.10
N SER A 9 -19.73 18.74 -7.10
CA SER A 9 -19.72 20.12 -7.57
C SER A 9 -20.40 21.05 -6.56
N ASP A 10 -20.00 22.32 -6.55
CA ASP A 10 -20.72 23.39 -5.85
C ASP A 10 -22.22 23.46 -6.24
N THR A 11 -22.54 23.17 -7.50
CA THR A 11 -23.93 23.15 -7.98
C THR A 11 -24.76 21.97 -7.46
N ASP A 12 -24.14 20.81 -7.27
CA ASP A 12 -24.82 19.58 -6.84
C ASP A 12 -24.85 19.43 -5.32
N TRP A 13 -23.91 20.06 -4.60
CA TRP A 13 -23.77 19.94 -3.15
C TRP A 13 -25.05 20.30 -2.36
N PRO A 14 -25.72 21.44 -2.61
CA PRO A 14 -26.95 21.79 -1.88
C PRO A 14 -28.05 20.72 -2.04
N ILE A 15 -28.17 20.13 -3.23
CA ILE A 15 -29.15 19.06 -3.49
C ILE A 15 -28.76 17.79 -2.73
N SER A 16 -27.50 17.38 -2.83
CA SER A 16 -26.97 16.18 -2.16
C SER A 16 -27.12 16.27 -0.65
N ARG A 17 -26.80 17.42 -0.05
CA ARG A 17 -26.89 17.68 1.39
C ARG A 17 -28.33 17.61 1.90
N VAL A 18 -29.27 18.28 1.24
CA VAL A 18 -30.69 18.29 1.65
C VAL A 18 -31.33 16.90 1.47
N LYS A 19 -30.96 16.16 0.44
CA LYS A 19 -31.52 14.82 0.18
C LYS A 19 -30.78 13.70 0.90
N GLY A 20 -29.62 13.98 1.50
CA GLY A 20 -28.77 12.97 2.12
C GLY A 20 -28.33 11.88 1.15
N ILE A 21 -27.95 12.27 -0.08
CA ILE A 21 -27.57 11.32 -1.12
C ILE A 21 -26.36 11.78 -1.90
N TYR A 22 -25.40 10.87 -2.07
CA TYR A 22 -24.26 11.05 -2.96
C TYR A 22 -24.47 10.23 -4.24
N GLY A 23 -23.96 10.73 -5.36
CA GLY A 23 -23.95 10.01 -6.64
C GLY A 23 -22.62 10.21 -7.37
N ASN A 24 -22.21 9.19 -8.12
CA ASN A 24 -21.02 9.22 -8.96
C ASN A 24 -21.33 8.84 -10.41
N ARG A 25 -20.47 9.29 -11.33
CA ARG A 25 -20.70 9.31 -12.77
C ARG A 25 -20.72 7.91 -13.39
N LYS A 26 -21.52 7.77 -14.44
CA LYS A 26 -21.51 6.64 -15.39
C LYS A 26 -21.05 7.08 -16.78
N ASN A 27 -21.15 8.36 -17.09
CA ASN A 27 -20.84 8.98 -18.36
C ASN A 27 -19.50 9.74 -18.30
N LYS A 28 -18.94 10.02 -19.47
CA LYS A 28 -17.78 10.89 -19.61
C LYS A 28 -18.13 12.31 -19.13
N PRO A 29 -17.15 13.06 -18.58
CA PRO A 29 -17.37 14.44 -18.17
C PRO A 29 -18.03 15.26 -19.28
N ASP A 30 -19.05 16.04 -18.92
CA ASP A 30 -19.78 16.94 -19.80
C ASP A 30 -20.40 16.27 -21.06
N SER A 31 -20.66 14.96 -21.00
CA SER A 31 -21.21 14.15 -22.10
C SER A 31 -22.27 13.16 -21.62
N THR A 32 -23.19 12.77 -22.51
CA THR A 32 -24.12 11.64 -22.32
C THR A 32 -23.50 10.28 -22.68
N THR A 33 -22.26 10.28 -23.21
CA THR A 33 -21.57 9.07 -23.62
C THR A 33 -21.14 8.28 -22.38
N PRO A 34 -21.48 6.98 -22.27
CA PRO A 34 -21.06 6.16 -21.14
C PRO A 34 -19.54 6.01 -21.09
N LEU A 35 -19.01 5.87 -19.87
CA LEU A 35 -17.64 5.42 -19.63
C LEU A 35 -17.46 4.00 -20.18
N ARG A 36 -16.21 3.63 -20.51
CA ARG A 36 -15.90 2.25 -20.90
C ARG A 36 -16.19 1.32 -19.71
N PRO A 37 -16.50 0.02 -19.92
CA PRO A 37 -16.79 -0.90 -18.83
C PRO A 37 -15.72 -0.94 -17.73
N GLN A 38 -14.43 -0.96 -18.10
CA GLN A 38 -13.31 -0.92 -17.15
C GLN A 38 -13.29 0.37 -16.30
N ASP A 39 -13.66 1.52 -16.88
CA ASP A 39 -13.68 2.81 -16.20
C ASP A 39 -14.90 2.91 -15.26
N GLN A 40 -16.05 2.35 -15.65
CA GLN A 40 -17.21 2.23 -14.75
C GLN A 40 -16.88 1.33 -13.55
N LEU A 41 -16.16 0.22 -13.79
CA LEU A 41 -15.70 -0.66 -12.71
C LEU A 41 -14.68 0.04 -11.79
N SER A 42 -13.86 0.97 -12.30
CA SER A 42 -13.00 1.83 -11.46
C SER A 42 -13.84 2.72 -10.53
N VAL A 43 -14.91 3.33 -11.06
CA VAL A 43 -15.87 4.12 -10.24
C VAL A 43 -16.54 3.25 -9.17
N ILE A 44 -16.98 2.04 -9.54
CA ILE A 44 -17.60 1.09 -8.60
C ILE A 44 -16.58 0.65 -7.54
N ARG A 45 -15.34 0.30 -7.91
CA ARG A 45 -14.26 -0.08 -7.00
C ARG A 45 -14.06 0.95 -5.88
N ASP A 46 -14.10 2.24 -6.22
CA ASP A 46 -13.88 3.33 -5.26
C ASP A 46 -15.06 3.51 -4.28
N LEU A 47 -16.26 3.10 -4.66
CA LEU A 47 -17.49 3.30 -3.87
C LEU A 47 -17.95 2.06 -3.12
N ILE A 48 -17.74 0.87 -3.68
CA ILE A 48 -18.40 -0.36 -3.25
C ILE A 48 -18.09 -0.74 -1.81
N ALA A 49 -16.99 -0.25 -1.25
CA ALA A 49 -16.55 -0.52 0.11
C ALA A 49 -17.14 0.42 1.17
N VAL A 50 -17.94 1.41 0.81
CA VAL A 50 -18.61 2.31 1.77
C VAL A 50 -19.62 1.49 2.58
N ARG A 51 -19.62 1.65 3.91
CA ARG A 51 -20.54 0.98 4.84
C ARG A 51 -21.05 1.97 5.91
N PRO A 52 -22.27 1.75 6.45
CA PRO A 52 -22.73 2.50 7.61
C PRO A 52 -21.71 2.47 8.76
N GLY A 53 -21.48 3.62 9.38
CA GLY A 53 -20.46 3.81 10.41
C GLY A 53 -19.13 4.36 9.88
N ASP A 54 -18.88 4.32 8.57
CA ASP A 54 -17.72 5.00 7.99
C ASP A 54 -17.84 6.53 8.13
N LEU A 55 -16.70 7.21 8.05
CA LEU A 55 -16.60 8.67 8.12
C LEU A 55 -16.44 9.25 6.70
N ILE A 56 -17.34 10.15 6.30
CA ILE A 56 -17.40 10.72 4.95
C ILE A 56 -17.19 12.23 5.01
N PHE A 57 -16.33 12.72 4.13
CA PHE A 57 -16.15 14.14 3.85
C PHE A 57 -16.42 14.43 2.37
N PHE A 58 -17.06 15.56 2.08
CA PHE A 58 -17.37 15.99 0.72
C PHE A 58 -16.42 17.11 0.31
N HIS A 59 -15.55 16.85 -0.67
CA HIS A 59 -14.76 17.89 -1.31
C HIS A 59 -15.66 18.60 -2.33
N VAL A 60 -16.18 19.77 -1.95
CA VAL A 60 -17.01 20.62 -2.80
C VAL A 60 -16.09 21.46 -3.67
N ILE A 61 -16.15 21.24 -4.98
CA ILE A 61 -15.29 21.91 -5.96
C ILE A 61 -16.02 23.16 -6.47
N GLY A 62 -15.56 24.33 -6.02
CA GLY A 62 -16.06 25.63 -6.47
C GLY A 62 -15.49 26.04 -7.82
N LYS A 63 -16.35 26.39 -8.80
CA LYS A 63 -15.91 26.81 -10.14
C LYS A 63 -15.66 28.31 -10.30
N GLU A 64 -16.36 29.17 -9.57
CA GLU A 64 -16.35 30.62 -9.79
C GLU A 64 -15.30 31.41 -8.98
N PHE A 65 -14.93 30.95 -7.78
CA PHE A 65 -14.01 31.70 -6.89
C PHE A 65 -12.78 30.89 -6.43
N GLY A 66 -12.61 29.66 -6.92
CA GLY A 66 -11.46 28.82 -6.59
C GLY A 66 -11.38 28.35 -5.14
N ILE A 67 -12.37 28.64 -4.30
CA ILE A 67 -12.42 28.17 -2.91
C ILE A 67 -13.10 26.80 -2.90
N SER A 68 -12.30 25.75 -3.01
CA SER A 68 -12.75 24.40 -2.69
C SER A 68 -12.60 24.13 -1.19
N GLY A 69 -13.54 23.36 -0.64
CA GLY A 69 -13.58 23.03 0.77
C GLY A 69 -13.98 21.59 0.99
N LEU A 70 -13.52 21.01 2.11
CA LEU A 70 -14.10 19.77 2.63
C LEU A 70 -15.28 20.14 3.51
N HIS A 71 -16.43 19.51 3.29
CA HIS A 71 -17.65 19.60 4.08
C HIS A 71 -17.88 18.28 4.82
N GLY A 72 -18.40 18.33 6.03
CA GLY A 72 -18.52 17.14 6.88
C GLY A 72 -18.56 17.50 8.36
N PRO A 73 -18.55 16.50 9.25
CA PRO A 73 -18.44 15.06 8.98
C PRO A 73 -19.79 14.35 8.76
N TYR A 74 -19.87 13.43 7.81
CA TYR A 74 -21.07 12.61 7.56
C TYR A 74 -20.79 11.11 7.78
N THR A 75 -21.85 10.30 7.87
CA THR A 75 -21.77 8.84 7.82
C THR A 75 -22.77 8.26 6.81
N PRO A 76 -22.47 7.14 6.13
CA PRO A 76 -23.44 6.47 5.28
C PRO A 76 -24.61 5.95 6.11
N SER A 77 -25.83 6.14 5.62
CA SER A 77 -27.04 5.51 6.17
C SER A 77 -27.48 4.30 5.35
N SER A 78 -26.80 4.03 4.23
CA SER A 78 -27.01 2.84 3.41
C SER A 78 -25.69 2.27 2.89
N ASN A 79 -25.72 1.00 2.47
CA ASN A 79 -24.70 0.48 1.57
C ASN A 79 -24.84 1.14 0.17
N PRO A 80 -23.78 1.14 -0.65
CA PRO A 80 -23.84 1.59 -2.03
C PRO A 80 -24.87 0.84 -2.87
N PHE A 81 -25.54 1.56 -3.75
CA PHE A 81 -26.53 1.03 -4.68
C PHE A 81 -26.47 1.72 -6.04
N TYR A 82 -27.14 1.12 -7.01
CA TYR A 82 -27.37 1.64 -8.34
C TYR A 82 -28.82 2.13 -8.46
N ASP A 83 -29.00 3.37 -8.87
CA ASP A 83 -30.30 3.94 -9.20
C ASP A 83 -30.16 5.00 -10.30
N ASN A 84 -30.93 4.87 -11.38
CA ASN A 84 -30.84 5.74 -12.54
C ASN A 84 -31.90 6.86 -12.55
N SER A 85 -32.65 7.04 -11.45
CA SER A 85 -33.65 8.11 -11.32
C SER A 85 -33.00 9.51 -11.29
N PRO A 86 -33.55 10.54 -11.95
CA PRO A 86 -32.93 11.87 -11.92
C PRO A 86 -33.12 12.54 -10.55
N ILE A 87 -32.03 12.98 -9.93
CA ILE A 87 -32.04 13.69 -8.63
C ILE A 87 -31.47 15.10 -8.75
N TRP A 88 -30.36 15.23 -9.47
CA TRP A 88 -29.67 16.48 -9.76
C TRP A 88 -30.20 17.10 -11.05
N LYS A 89 -30.00 18.42 -11.22
CA LYS A 89 -30.44 19.17 -12.41
C LYS A 89 -29.51 18.99 -13.62
N ASN A 90 -28.71 17.93 -13.65
CA ASN A 90 -27.76 17.65 -14.73
C ASN A 90 -28.44 16.84 -15.85
N GLN A 91 -28.49 17.42 -17.04
CA GLN A 91 -29.13 16.78 -18.21
C GLN A 91 -28.26 15.69 -18.86
N LYS A 92 -26.96 15.66 -18.57
CA LYS A 92 -25.99 14.75 -19.23
C LYS A 92 -25.64 13.54 -18.37
N GLU A 93 -25.85 13.64 -17.07
CA GLU A 93 -25.45 12.62 -16.09
C GLU A 93 -26.47 12.57 -14.95
N VAL A 94 -26.90 11.35 -14.60
CA VAL A 94 -27.84 11.13 -13.49
C VAL A 94 -27.13 10.68 -12.20
N PHE A 95 -25.83 10.39 -12.29
CA PHE A 95 -24.97 9.92 -11.20
C PHE A 95 -25.54 8.67 -10.50
N PRO A 96 -25.59 7.52 -11.21
CA PRO A 96 -26.39 6.40 -10.76
C PRO A 96 -25.73 5.54 -9.68
N PHE A 97 -24.43 5.69 -9.46
CA PHE A 97 -23.71 4.96 -8.41
C PHE A 97 -23.78 5.75 -7.10
N ARG A 98 -24.63 5.32 -6.17
CA ARG A 98 -25.08 6.14 -5.04
C ARG A 98 -24.89 5.49 -3.69
N PHE A 99 -24.94 6.30 -2.64
CA PHE A 99 -25.21 5.88 -1.27
C PHE A 99 -25.98 7.00 -0.54
N LEU A 100 -26.77 6.63 0.46
CA LEU A 100 -27.41 7.59 1.36
C LEU A 100 -26.47 7.94 2.51
N PHE A 101 -26.55 9.18 2.99
CA PHE A 101 -25.76 9.67 4.11
C PHE A 101 -26.57 10.56 5.05
N LYS A 102 -26.07 10.71 6.27
CA LYS A 102 -26.60 11.58 7.32
C LYS A 102 -25.45 12.17 8.13
N PRO A 103 -25.66 13.17 9.02
CA PRO A 103 -24.61 13.68 9.88
C PRO A 103 -23.94 12.57 10.67
N TYR A 104 -22.64 12.69 10.91
CA TYR A 104 -21.96 11.77 11.81
C TYR A 104 -22.51 11.97 13.24
N PRO A 105 -22.83 10.89 13.99
CA PRO A 105 -23.45 11.02 15.31
C PRO A 105 -22.66 11.92 16.26
N GLY A 106 -23.31 12.93 16.85
CA GLY A 106 -22.69 13.91 17.76
C GLY A 106 -22.07 15.12 17.06
N TYR A 107 -22.17 15.23 15.74
CA TYR A 107 -21.64 16.32 14.92
C TYR A 107 -22.73 17.01 14.08
N GLU A 108 -24.00 16.82 14.44
CA GLU A 108 -25.16 17.35 13.73
C GLU A 108 -25.07 18.87 13.54
N THR A 109 -24.65 19.60 14.58
CA THR A 109 -24.52 21.06 14.53
C THR A 109 -23.48 21.55 13.51
N ILE A 110 -22.40 20.79 13.30
CA ILE A 110 -21.37 21.10 12.30
C ILE A 110 -21.96 20.90 10.90
N CYS A 111 -22.71 19.83 10.70
CA CYS A 111 -23.37 19.53 9.43
C CYS A 111 -24.50 20.50 9.10
N ASP A 112 -25.30 20.91 10.08
CA ASP A 112 -26.38 21.88 9.92
C ASP A 112 -25.83 23.29 9.59
N ALA A 113 -24.66 23.63 10.12
CA ALA A 113 -23.95 24.86 9.76
C ALA A 113 -23.31 24.82 8.36
N ASP A 114 -23.34 23.70 7.65
CA ASP A 114 -22.60 23.45 6.40
C ASP A 114 -21.11 23.79 6.49
N MET A 115 -20.54 23.49 7.66
CA MET A 115 -19.18 23.91 7.92
C MET A 115 -18.23 23.30 6.89
N SER A 116 -17.28 24.12 6.43
CA SER A 116 -16.22 23.69 5.53
C SER A 116 -14.84 24.01 6.09
N VAL A 117 -13.90 23.11 5.80
CA VAL A 117 -12.46 23.30 6.02
C VAL A 117 -11.81 23.57 4.68
N ARG A 118 -10.92 24.57 4.60
CA ARG A 118 -10.25 24.90 3.34
C ARG A 118 -9.31 23.76 2.96
N VAL A 119 -9.24 23.48 1.67
CA VAL A 119 -8.34 22.46 1.13
C VAL A 119 -6.86 22.75 1.48
N SER A 120 -6.47 24.02 1.60
CA SER A 120 -5.12 24.41 2.06
C SER A 120 -4.77 23.87 3.44
N ASP A 121 -5.74 23.84 4.36
CA ASP A 121 -5.51 23.38 5.73
C ASP A 121 -5.33 21.84 5.75
N ILE A 122 -5.96 21.14 4.81
CA ILE A 122 -5.74 19.70 4.59
C ILE A 122 -4.35 19.44 3.97
N TYR A 123 -3.92 20.26 3.00
CA TYR A 123 -2.57 20.15 2.43
C TYR A 123 -1.48 20.36 3.47
N GLN A 124 -1.65 21.31 4.39
CA GLN A 124 -0.72 21.49 5.51
C GLN A 124 -0.62 20.24 6.38
N ALA A 125 -1.74 19.55 6.65
CA ALA A 125 -1.73 18.30 7.41
C ALA A 125 -1.05 17.14 6.64
N ILE A 126 -1.18 17.10 5.31
CA ILE A 126 -0.46 16.14 4.45
C ILE A 126 1.05 16.42 4.48
N GLU A 127 1.45 17.69 4.31
CA GLU A 127 2.85 18.13 4.34
C GLU A 127 3.50 17.89 5.71
N ALA A 128 2.75 18.08 6.78
CA ALA A 128 3.15 17.76 8.15
C ALA A 128 3.11 16.26 8.48
N HIS A 129 2.81 15.39 7.50
CA HIS A 129 2.71 13.94 7.63
C HIS A 129 1.66 13.44 8.66
N GLN A 130 0.68 14.28 8.99
CA GLN A 130 -0.47 13.90 9.85
C GLN A 130 -1.56 13.15 9.09
N ILE A 131 -1.59 13.33 7.77
CA ILE A 131 -2.43 12.58 6.83
C ILE A 131 -1.49 11.91 5.84
N TRP A 132 -1.55 10.59 5.76
CA TRP A 132 -0.62 9.80 4.94
C TRP A 132 -1.30 9.12 3.75
N SER A 133 -2.55 8.72 3.88
CA SER A 133 -3.29 7.97 2.87
C SER A 133 -3.76 8.85 1.70
N LEU A 134 -3.72 10.18 1.86
CA LEU A 134 -3.96 11.16 0.80
C LEU A 134 -2.67 11.88 0.41
N ALA A 135 -2.38 11.95 -0.90
CA ALA A 135 -1.35 12.84 -1.42
C ALA A 135 -1.93 14.15 -1.98
N THR A 136 -3.13 14.10 -2.55
CA THR A 136 -3.80 15.27 -3.11
C THR A 136 -5.32 15.12 -3.14
N LEU A 137 -6.00 16.24 -2.98
CA LEU A 137 -7.44 16.36 -3.17
C LEU A 137 -7.82 16.77 -4.60
N GLU A 138 -6.86 17.31 -5.35
CA GLU A 138 -7.02 17.75 -6.73
C GLU A 138 -7.23 16.60 -7.72
N ASN A 139 -7.82 16.93 -8.86
CA ASN A 139 -7.92 16.03 -10.00
C ASN A 139 -6.59 15.99 -10.75
N GLU A 140 -5.75 15.00 -10.48
CA GLU A 140 -4.55 14.79 -11.27
C GLU A 140 -4.92 14.45 -12.71
N ARG A 141 -4.48 15.28 -13.67
CA ARG A 141 -4.80 15.12 -15.10
C ARG A 141 -4.29 13.79 -15.70
N ASN A 142 -3.31 13.16 -15.07
CA ASN A 142 -2.61 11.96 -15.55
C ASN A 142 -2.90 10.69 -14.72
N ILE A 143 -3.68 10.80 -13.65
CA ILE A 143 -4.17 9.66 -12.85
C ILE A 143 -5.66 9.51 -13.15
N GLU A 144 -6.22 8.30 -13.03
CA GLU A 144 -7.67 8.10 -13.14
C GLU A 144 -8.39 9.22 -12.36
N ARG A 145 -9.27 9.99 -13.00
CA ARG A 145 -10.00 11.09 -12.34
C ARG A 145 -10.97 10.51 -11.32
N ARG A 146 -10.48 10.22 -10.11
CA ARG A 146 -11.22 9.55 -9.02
C ARG A 146 -12.01 10.58 -8.23
N ALA A 147 -13.34 10.46 -8.30
CA ALA A 147 -14.23 11.29 -7.51
C ALA A 147 -14.36 10.79 -6.06
N VAL A 148 -14.01 9.54 -5.76
CA VAL A 148 -14.07 8.98 -4.42
C VAL A 148 -12.72 8.39 -4.06
N ARG A 149 -12.23 8.72 -2.86
CA ARG A 149 -10.99 8.20 -2.30
C ARG A 149 -11.29 7.59 -0.94
N LYS A 150 -11.00 6.30 -0.78
CA LYS A 150 -10.93 5.68 0.54
C LYS A 150 -9.62 6.08 1.19
N ILE A 151 -9.69 6.53 2.43
CA ILE A 151 -8.57 6.99 3.25
C ILE A 151 -8.53 6.14 4.52
N SER A 152 -7.38 6.13 5.19
CA SER A 152 -7.27 5.41 6.46
C SER A 152 -8.23 6.00 7.48
N PHE A 153 -8.73 5.17 8.38
CA PHE A 153 -9.61 5.65 9.44
C PHE A 153 -8.90 6.66 10.35
N SER A 154 -7.60 6.46 10.62
CA SER A 154 -6.78 7.40 11.38
C SER A 154 -6.72 8.78 10.73
N ASP A 155 -6.55 8.85 9.41
CA ASP A 155 -6.52 10.13 8.69
C ASP A 155 -7.89 10.79 8.69
N ALA A 156 -8.96 10.00 8.61
CA ALA A 156 -10.32 10.50 8.72
C ALA A 156 -10.56 11.15 10.09
N GLN A 157 -10.04 10.56 11.17
CA GLN A 157 -10.07 11.15 12.52
C GLN A 157 -9.23 12.43 12.60
N THR A 158 -8.06 12.48 11.95
CA THR A 158 -7.27 13.72 11.84
C THR A 158 -8.08 14.83 11.18
N ILE A 159 -8.75 14.55 10.05
CA ILE A 159 -9.61 15.53 9.37
C ILE A 159 -10.75 15.99 10.29
N LEU A 160 -11.41 15.05 11.00
CA LEU A 160 -12.45 15.37 11.97
C LEU A 160 -11.98 16.34 13.06
N ASN A 161 -10.77 16.16 13.57
CA ASN A 161 -10.17 17.05 14.56
C ASN A 161 -9.92 18.46 14.01
N ILE A 162 -9.59 18.58 12.72
CA ILE A 162 -9.48 19.88 12.05
C ILE A 162 -10.85 20.58 12.03
N PHE A 163 -11.94 19.87 11.66
CA PHE A 163 -13.30 20.43 11.73
C PHE A 163 -13.66 20.89 13.15
N LEU A 164 -13.39 20.09 14.18
CA LEU A 164 -13.68 20.47 15.56
C LEU A 164 -12.94 21.74 16.00
N ARG A 165 -11.67 21.88 15.59
CA ARG A 165 -10.87 23.07 15.87
C ARG A 165 -11.49 24.29 15.22
N GLU A 166 -11.76 24.22 13.92
CA GLU A 166 -12.30 25.36 13.16
C GLU A 166 -13.70 25.76 13.64
N PHE A 167 -14.57 24.80 14.02
CA PHE A 167 -15.94 25.07 14.50
C PHE A 167 -15.95 25.90 15.79
N ARG A 168 -15.04 25.59 16.71
CA ARG A 168 -14.91 26.31 17.99
C ARG A 168 -14.53 27.78 17.79
N LEU A 169 -13.86 28.11 16.69
CA LEU A 169 -13.38 29.45 16.40
C LEU A 169 -14.44 30.33 15.71
N SER A 170 -15.43 29.73 15.06
CA SER A 170 -16.21 30.41 14.03
C SER A 170 -17.63 30.84 14.42
N GLY A 171 -18.08 30.58 15.65
CA GLY A 171 -19.28 31.20 16.26
C GLY A 171 -20.57 31.08 15.42
N HIS A 172 -20.76 29.97 14.72
CA HIS A 172 -21.76 29.84 13.65
C HIS A 172 -23.22 29.82 14.13
N LYS A 173 -24.11 30.43 13.31
CA LYS A 173 -25.56 30.30 13.44
C LYS A 173 -26.05 29.07 12.68
N VAL A 174 -26.79 28.20 13.39
CA VAL A 174 -27.32 26.95 12.85
C VAL A 174 -28.50 27.23 11.93
N SER A 175 -28.44 26.76 10.68
CA SER A 175 -29.63 26.64 9.82
C SER A 175 -29.97 25.15 9.71
N SER A 176 -31.05 24.70 10.33
CA SER A 176 -31.45 23.29 10.26
C SER A 176 -31.81 22.91 8.83
N SER A 177 -31.03 22.01 8.21
CA SER A 177 -31.42 21.35 6.97
C SER A 177 -31.98 19.98 7.29
N VAL A 178 -33.29 19.78 7.13
CA VAL A 178 -33.92 18.47 7.32
C VAL A 178 -33.49 17.57 6.17
N ILE A 179 -32.66 16.58 6.46
CA ILE A 179 -32.35 15.52 5.50
C ILE A 179 -33.60 14.67 5.28
N SER A 180 -34.19 14.77 4.09
CA SER A 180 -35.33 13.95 3.68
C SER A 180 -34.86 12.91 2.67
N PRO A 181 -34.54 11.67 3.10
CA PRO A 181 -34.10 10.63 2.17
C PRO A 181 -35.24 10.31 1.19
N VAL A 182 -34.95 10.42 -0.10
CA VAL A 182 -35.91 10.11 -1.18
C VAL A 182 -36.09 8.59 -1.25
N PRO A 183 -37.31 8.04 -1.45
CA PRO A 183 -37.50 6.62 -1.72
C PRO A 183 -36.77 6.22 -3.01
N VAL A 184 -35.87 5.24 -2.93
CA VAL A 184 -35.03 4.80 -4.05
C VAL A 184 -35.40 3.37 -4.46
N ASN A 185 -35.41 3.09 -5.77
CA ASN A 185 -35.27 1.72 -6.25
C ASN A 185 -33.83 1.25 -5.98
N ILE A 186 -33.62 0.57 -4.85
CA ILE A 186 -32.29 0.19 -4.36
C ILE A 186 -31.87 -1.11 -5.05
N ILE A 187 -31.04 -0.99 -6.08
CA ILE A 187 -30.35 -2.14 -6.68
C ILE A 187 -28.95 -2.23 -6.05
N PRO A 188 -28.57 -3.28 -5.30
CA PRO A 188 -27.28 -3.34 -4.63
C PRO A 188 -26.11 -3.10 -5.61
N MET A 189 -25.14 -2.25 -5.24
CA MET A 189 -24.01 -1.90 -6.12
C MET A 189 -23.26 -3.12 -6.62
N ARG A 190 -23.17 -4.14 -5.77
CA ARG A 190 -22.53 -5.41 -6.06
C ARG A 190 -23.04 -6.08 -7.34
N THR A 191 -24.32 -5.91 -7.67
CA THR A 191 -24.92 -6.45 -8.90
C THR A 191 -24.36 -5.83 -10.19
N GLN A 192 -23.73 -4.66 -10.08
CA GLN A 192 -23.08 -3.93 -11.17
C GLN A 192 -21.61 -4.35 -11.35
N VAL A 193 -21.05 -5.12 -10.40
CA VAL A 193 -19.75 -5.78 -10.60
C VAL A 193 -19.98 -7.01 -11.46
N GLY A 194 -19.46 -7.00 -12.69
CA GLY A 194 -19.55 -8.12 -13.61
C GLY A 194 -18.26 -8.33 -14.39
N ASN A 195 -18.15 -9.49 -15.03
CA ASN A 195 -16.95 -9.90 -15.78
C ASN A 195 -15.68 -9.99 -14.92
N VAL A 196 -15.79 -10.56 -13.72
CA VAL A 196 -14.64 -10.86 -12.87
C VAL A 196 -13.73 -11.86 -13.60
N GLY A 197 -12.45 -11.51 -13.78
CA GLY A 197 -11.49 -12.25 -14.60
C GLY A 197 -11.37 -11.74 -16.05
N ARG A 198 -12.26 -10.87 -16.52
CA ARG A 198 -12.06 -10.13 -17.78
C ARG A 198 -11.41 -8.78 -17.54
N TYR A 199 -11.86 -8.07 -16.52
CA TYR A 199 -11.44 -6.71 -16.20
C TYR A 199 -10.74 -6.67 -14.84
N GLU A 200 -9.58 -6.03 -14.78
CA GLU A 200 -8.80 -5.92 -13.53
C GLU A 200 -9.60 -5.15 -12.46
N ASN A 201 -10.29 -4.07 -12.85
CA ASN A 201 -11.13 -3.31 -11.94
C ASN A 201 -12.35 -4.10 -11.43
N ALA A 202 -12.81 -5.15 -12.14
CA ALA A 202 -13.84 -6.04 -11.60
C ALA A 202 -13.29 -6.89 -10.45
N VAL A 203 -12.05 -7.39 -10.57
CA VAL A 203 -11.37 -8.14 -9.50
C VAL A 203 -11.11 -7.24 -8.30
N LYS A 204 -10.61 -6.02 -8.52
CA LYS A 204 -10.40 -5.02 -7.47
C LYS A 204 -11.70 -4.63 -6.77
N ALA A 205 -12.76 -4.34 -7.51
CA ALA A 205 -14.07 -4.00 -6.94
C ALA A 205 -14.64 -5.15 -6.10
N LEU A 206 -14.51 -6.39 -6.59
CA LEU A 206 -14.90 -7.59 -5.86
C LEU A 206 -14.11 -7.75 -4.54
N LEU A 207 -12.79 -7.57 -4.60
CA LEU A 207 -11.92 -7.64 -3.42
C LEU A 207 -12.34 -6.59 -2.37
N MET A 208 -12.55 -5.34 -2.80
CA MET A 208 -12.95 -4.24 -1.93
C MET A 208 -14.32 -4.47 -1.27
N ASP A 209 -15.27 -5.07 -1.99
CA ASP A 209 -16.58 -5.44 -1.44
C ASP A 209 -16.45 -6.53 -0.37
N LYS A 210 -15.71 -7.61 -0.66
CA LYS A 210 -15.49 -8.70 0.31
C LYS A 210 -14.69 -8.26 1.54
N LEU A 211 -13.74 -7.33 1.39
CA LEU A 211 -13.03 -6.69 2.50
C LEU A 211 -13.97 -5.80 3.33
N ALA A 212 -14.95 -5.13 2.72
CA ALA A 212 -15.92 -4.36 3.46
C ALA A 212 -16.86 -5.23 4.30
N ASP A 213 -17.14 -6.44 3.84
CA ASP A 213 -18.05 -7.39 4.50
C ASP A 213 -17.36 -8.36 5.45
N SER A 214 -16.04 -8.26 5.67
CA SER A 214 -15.30 -9.23 6.50
C SER A 214 -15.48 -10.67 6.05
N HIS A 215 -15.43 -10.87 4.73
CA HIS A 215 -15.69 -12.18 4.14
C HIS A 215 -14.68 -13.24 4.66
N PRO A 216 -15.14 -14.42 5.11
CA PRO A 216 -14.27 -15.43 5.75
C PRO A 216 -13.04 -15.84 4.94
N SER A 217 -13.16 -15.88 3.61
CA SER A 217 -12.04 -16.22 2.73
C SER A 217 -10.89 -15.20 2.80
N LEU A 218 -11.19 -13.94 3.13
CA LEU A 218 -10.19 -12.88 3.25
C LEU A 218 -9.71 -12.74 4.67
N THR A 219 -10.54 -12.93 5.69
CA THR A 219 -10.09 -12.95 7.10
C THR A 219 -9.14 -14.11 7.38
N ALA A 220 -9.21 -15.20 6.61
CA ALA A 220 -8.24 -16.29 6.67
C ALA A 220 -6.86 -15.90 6.09
N ILE A 221 -6.82 -15.03 5.08
CA ILE A 221 -5.58 -14.58 4.43
C ILE A 221 -4.99 -13.36 5.16
N PHE A 222 -5.86 -12.46 5.62
CA PHE A 222 -5.55 -11.22 6.31
C PHE A 222 -6.20 -11.27 7.70
N PRO A 223 -5.61 -11.98 8.67
CA PRO A 223 -6.18 -12.09 10.01
C PRO A 223 -6.17 -10.72 10.70
N ASN A 224 -7.27 -10.39 11.41
CA ASN A 224 -7.40 -9.17 12.21
C ASN A 224 -7.12 -7.87 11.43
N TYR A 225 -7.49 -7.82 10.16
CA TYR A 225 -7.39 -6.56 9.43
C TYR A 225 -8.36 -5.52 10.03
N VAL A 226 -7.83 -4.31 10.22
CA VAL A 226 -8.55 -3.19 10.83
C VAL A 226 -8.83 -2.08 9.83
N ASP A 227 -8.05 -2.01 8.75
CA ASP A 227 -8.21 -1.02 7.69
C ASP A 227 -7.80 -1.59 6.32
N TYR A 228 -8.28 -0.95 5.26
CA TYR A 228 -7.92 -1.28 3.88
C TYR A 228 -8.22 -0.09 2.97
N MET A 229 -7.42 0.12 1.94
CA MET A 229 -7.57 1.23 1.00
C MET A 229 -7.25 0.75 -0.41
N ASN A 230 -7.86 1.38 -1.42
CA ASN A 230 -7.56 1.10 -2.81
C ASN A 230 -6.90 2.30 -3.49
N GLU A 231 -6.00 1.98 -4.43
CA GLU A 231 -5.31 2.97 -5.26
C GLU A 231 -4.64 4.03 -4.37
N THR A 232 -3.87 3.55 -3.39
CA THR A 232 -3.12 4.35 -2.41
C THR A 232 -1.73 4.65 -2.94
N PHE A 233 -1.22 5.87 -2.69
CA PHE A 233 0.13 6.21 -3.12
C PHE A 233 1.17 5.34 -2.43
N VAL A 234 2.08 4.78 -3.24
CA VAL A 234 3.19 3.95 -2.74
C VAL A 234 4.16 4.79 -1.92
N ALA A 235 4.45 5.99 -2.39
CA ALA A 235 5.18 7.04 -1.68
C ALA A 235 4.68 8.42 -2.13
N PRO A 236 4.78 9.47 -1.30
CA PRO A 236 4.23 10.79 -1.61
C PRO A 236 4.75 11.40 -2.93
N THR A 237 5.99 11.10 -3.31
CA THR A 237 6.65 11.65 -4.51
C THR A 237 6.53 10.77 -5.73
N THR A 238 6.28 9.47 -5.56
CA THR A 238 6.07 8.55 -6.66
C THR A 238 4.59 8.60 -7.00
N ARG A 239 4.20 9.18 -8.14
CA ARG A 239 2.80 9.16 -8.64
C ARG A 239 2.32 7.75 -9.06
N LYS A 240 2.79 6.72 -8.35
CA LYS A 240 2.43 5.32 -8.50
C LYS A 240 1.48 4.95 -7.37
N LEU A 241 0.40 4.28 -7.75
CA LEU A 241 -0.61 3.76 -6.84
C LEU A 241 -0.40 2.26 -6.69
N MET A 242 -0.54 1.76 -5.47
CA MET A 242 -0.74 0.34 -5.22
C MET A 242 -2.24 0.04 -5.37
N ASP A 243 -2.56 -1.13 -5.90
CA ASP A 243 -3.96 -1.47 -6.18
C ASP A 243 -4.81 -1.51 -4.92
N VAL A 244 -4.37 -2.26 -3.90
CA VAL A 244 -5.02 -2.35 -2.59
C VAL A 244 -3.97 -2.49 -1.48
N LEU A 245 -4.17 -1.77 -0.38
CA LEU A 245 -3.45 -1.91 0.88
C LEU A 245 -4.41 -2.49 1.91
N VAL A 246 -4.01 -3.51 2.65
CA VAL A 246 -4.74 -4.01 3.83
C VAL A 246 -3.83 -3.86 5.04
N VAL A 247 -4.38 -3.37 6.17
CA VAL A 247 -3.65 -3.14 7.41
C VAL A 247 -4.27 -4.01 8.49
N SER A 248 -3.44 -4.86 9.11
CA SER A 248 -3.84 -5.70 10.24
C SER A 248 -3.10 -5.33 11.50
N THR A 249 -3.73 -5.59 12.63
CA THR A 249 -3.12 -5.37 13.95
C THR A 249 -2.50 -6.68 14.43
N ILE A 250 -1.21 -6.63 14.79
CA ILE A 250 -0.50 -7.75 15.42
C ILE A 250 -0.63 -7.61 16.95
N ASN A 251 -0.26 -6.44 17.46
CA ASN A 251 -0.38 -5.97 18.85
C ASN A 251 -0.92 -4.52 18.84
N GLU A 252 -1.20 -3.90 20.00
CA GLU A 252 -1.81 -2.56 20.08
C GLU A 252 -1.20 -1.51 19.13
N ASP A 253 0.13 -1.49 18.98
CA ASP A 253 0.86 -0.54 18.14
C ASP A 253 1.59 -1.15 16.93
N ASP A 254 1.56 -2.48 16.77
CA ASP A 254 2.32 -3.17 15.72
C ASP A 254 1.40 -3.57 14.56
N HIS A 255 1.77 -3.19 13.34
CA HIS A 255 0.94 -3.41 12.17
C HIS A 255 1.54 -4.42 11.18
N HIS A 256 0.65 -5.15 10.50
CA HIS A 256 0.99 -5.94 9.32
C HIS A 256 0.34 -5.33 8.09
N TYR A 257 1.17 -4.80 7.19
CA TYR A 257 0.74 -4.23 5.93
C TYR A 257 0.79 -5.29 4.81
N TYR A 258 -0.33 -5.47 4.11
CA TYR A 258 -0.41 -6.32 2.92
C TYR A 258 -0.59 -5.44 1.70
N ILE A 259 0.43 -5.37 0.85
CA ILE A 259 0.36 -4.64 -0.41
C ILE A 259 -0.07 -5.63 -1.49
N ILE A 260 -1.22 -5.37 -2.10
CA ILE A 260 -1.82 -6.24 -3.10
C ILE A 260 -1.64 -5.61 -4.48
N GLU A 261 -1.14 -6.39 -5.43
CA GLU A 261 -1.18 -6.11 -6.87
C GLU A 261 -2.10 -7.13 -7.53
N ALA A 262 -3.11 -6.66 -8.26
CA ALA A 262 -4.14 -7.49 -8.87
C ALA A 262 -3.97 -7.59 -10.39
N LYS A 263 -4.22 -8.79 -10.94
CA LYS A 263 -4.26 -9.03 -12.38
C LYS A 263 -5.51 -9.82 -12.75
N ASN A 264 -6.12 -9.47 -13.89
CA ASN A 264 -7.31 -10.14 -14.41
C ASN A 264 -7.05 -11.56 -14.95
N SER A 265 -5.79 -11.98 -15.09
CA SER A 265 -5.47 -13.28 -15.68
C SER A 265 -4.22 -13.90 -15.06
N ASN A 266 -3.06 -13.70 -15.67
CA ASN A 266 -1.80 -14.30 -15.23
C ASN A 266 -0.89 -13.27 -14.57
N PHE A 267 -0.31 -13.61 -13.42
CA PHE A 267 0.71 -12.82 -12.74
C PHE A 267 2.10 -13.37 -13.09
N LYS A 268 2.97 -12.55 -13.67
CA LYS A 268 4.30 -12.96 -14.12
C LYS A 268 5.38 -12.29 -13.28
N LEU A 269 6.64 -12.57 -13.66
CA LEU A 269 7.82 -12.07 -12.96
C LEU A 269 7.95 -10.53 -13.01
N GLY A 270 7.49 -9.90 -14.09
CA GLY A 270 7.50 -8.45 -14.23
C GLY A 270 6.58 -7.74 -13.24
N GLU A 271 5.36 -8.26 -13.06
CA GLU A 271 4.42 -7.76 -12.06
C GLU A 271 4.94 -8.02 -10.63
N LEU A 272 5.64 -9.14 -10.41
CA LEU A 272 6.28 -9.42 -9.13
C LEU A 272 7.40 -8.43 -8.83
N ARG A 273 8.24 -8.09 -9.81
CA ARG A 273 9.27 -7.05 -9.68
C ARG A 273 8.66 -5.71 -9.28
N GLN A 274 7.54 -5.33 -9.89
CA GLN A 274 6.81 -4.12 -9.54
C GLN A 274 6.26 -4.16 -8.12
N LEU A 275 5.66 -5.28 -7.71
CA LEU A 275 5.15 -5.48 -6.35
C LEU A 275 6.27 -5.39 -5.31
N MET A 276 7.43 -6.01 -5.55
CA MET A 276 8.60 -5.89 -4.67
C MET A 276 9.11 -4.45 -4.57
N LEU A 277 9.11 -3.69 -5.68
CA LEU A 277 9.42 -2.26 -5.65
C LEU A 277 8.42 -1.47 -4.78
N TYR A 278 7.13 -1.84 -4.78
CA TYR A 278 6.14 -1.17 -3.94
C TYR A 278 6.39 -1.42 -2.44
N ILE A 279 6.72 -2.65 -2.06
CA ILE A 279 7.14 -2.99 -0.70
C ILE A 279 8.32 -2.12 -0.26
N ASP A 280 9.34 -1.99 -1.12
CA ASP A 280 10.52 -1.19 -0.82
C ASP A 280 10.21 0.30 -0.66
N LEU A 281 9.36 0.86 -1.52
CA LEU A 281 8.96 2.27 -1.44
C LEU A 281 8.07 2.54 -0.22
N PHE A 282 7.16 1.63 0.12
CA PHE A 282 6.27 1.78 1.28
C PHE A 282 7.05 1.80 2.59
N ARG A 283 8.11 1.00 2.71
CA ARG A 283 9.00 0.98 3.88
C ARG A 283 9.71 2.29 4.18
N GLN A 284 9.80 3.19 3.20
CA GLN A 284 10.42 4.51 3.39
C GLN A 284 9.42 5.53 3.92
N ARG A 285 8.15 5.15 4.10
CA ARG A 285 7.14 6.03 4.64
C ARG A 285 7.28 6.12 6.15
N ALA A 286 7.05 7.32 6.69
CA ALA A 286 7.10 7.59 8.12
C ALA A 286 6.12 6.74 8.95
N ILE A 287 5.06 6.21 8.34
CA ILE A 287 4.06 5.34 9.00
C ILE A 287 4.55 3.91 9.25
N PHE A 288 5.62 3.49 8.57
CA PHE A 288 6.16 2.15 8.70
C PHE A 288 7.32 2.18 9.70
N HIS A 289 7.22 1.40 10.77
CA HIS A 289 8.20 1.33 11.85
C HIS A 289 9.06 0.07 11.72
N PRO A 290 10.32 0.16 11.25
CA PRO A 290 11.20 -1.00 11.13
C PRO A 290 11.40 -1.70 12.47
N GLY A 291 11.33 -3.03 12.47
CA GLY A 291 11.48 -3.87 13.67
C GLY A 291 10.20 -4.09 14.47
N LYS A 292 9.16 -3.27 14.25
CA LYS A 292 7.81 -3.45 14.82
C LYS A 292 6.82 -3.93 13.77
N ASP A 293 6.74 -3.21 12.67
CA ASP A 293 5.79 -3.48 11.60
C ASP A 293 6.26 -4.59 10.67
N LYS A 294 5.31 -5.37 10.17
CA LYS A 294 5.51 -6.41 9.15
C LYS A 294 4.91 -5.97 7.83
N ILE A 295 5.43 -6.54 6.74
CA ILE A 295 4.93 -6.26 5.41
C ILE A 295 4.89 -7.52 4.55
N SER A 296 3.85 -7.69 3.75
CA SER A 296 3.72 -8.82 2.83
C SER A 296 3.35 -8.37 1.43
N ALA A 297 4.04 -8.95 0.46
CA ALA A 297 3.75 -8.80 -0.95
C ALA A 297 2.63 -9.76 -1.34
N CYS A 298 1.49 -9.25 -1.77
CA CYS A 298 0.34 -10.07 -2.15
C CYS A 298 0.09 -9.97 -3.65
N ALA A 299 0.32 -11.05 -4.38
CA ALA A 299 0.01 -11.14 -5.80
C ALA A 299 -1.38 -11.78 -5.97
N LEU A 300 -2.33 -11.07 -6.57
CA LEU A 300 -3.70 -11.55 -6.78
C LEU A 300 -3.96 -11.80 -8.26
N ALA A 301 -4.22 -13.06 -8.65
CA ALA A 301 -4.48 -13.42 -10.05
C ALA A 301 -5.29 -14.71 -10.19
N ALA A 302 -5.76 -14.99 -11.42
CA ALA A 302 -6.41 -16.26 -11.73
C ALA A 302 -5.38 -17.39 -11.92
N LYS A 303 -4.18 -17.05 -12.38
CA LYS A 303 -3.04 -17.97 -12.56
C LYS A 303 -1.73 -17.26 -12.26
N PHE A 304 -0.69 -18.04 -11.92
CA PHE A 304 0.65 -17.56 -11.68
C PHE A 304 1.64 -18.23 -12.62
N ALA A 305 2.61 -17.47 -13.14
CA ALA A 305 3.70 -18.03 -13.91
C ALA A 305 4.58 -18.95 -13.03
N PRO A 306 5.15 -20.04 -13.58
CA PRO A 306 6.00 -20.96 -12.81
C PRO A 306 7.17 -20.27 -12.10
N ASP A 307 7.82 -19.30 -12.76
CA ASP A 307 8.94 -18.56 -12.17
C ASP A 307 8.52 -17.69 -10.99
N THR A 308 7.31 -17.13 -11.02
CA THR A 308 6.72 -16.39 -9.88
C THR A 308 6.50 -17.29 -8.69
N VAL A 309 5.93 -18.50 -8.91
CA VAL A 309 5.71 -19.49 -7.85
C VAL A 309 7.03 -19.96 -7.26
N LYS A 310 8.00 -20.27 -8.13
CA LYS A 310 9.36 -20.68 -7.74
C LYS A 310 10.06 -19.60 -6.91
N PHE A 311 10.00 -18.33 -7.32
CA PHE A 311 10.55 -17.23 -6.54
C PHE A 311 9.88 -17.12 -5.18
N ARG A 312 8.55 -17.12 -5.10
CA ARG A 312 7.81 -17.08 -3.82
C ARG A 312 8.24 -18.18 -2.86
N ASN A 313 8.42 -19.41 -3.35
CA ASN A 313 8.82 -20.53 -2.50
C ASN A 313 10.25 -20.36 -1.97
N MET A 314 11.19 -19.92 -2.81
CA MET A 314 12.56 -19.60 -2.36
C MET A 314 12.53 -18.43 -1.36
N HIS A 315 11.89 -17.32 -1.73
CA HIS A 315 11.82 -16.10 -0.92
C HIS A 315 11.23 -16.35 0.47
N ASN A 316 10.12 -17.07 0.57
CA ASN A 316 9.50 -17.34 1.86
C ASN A 316 10.34 -18.31 2.73
N THR A 317 11.23 -19.10 2.13
CA THR A 317 12.19 -19.93 2.87
C THR A 317 13.31 -19.07 3.47
N PHE A 318 13.80 -18.10 2.70
CA PHE A 318 14.97 -17.30 3.06
C PHE A 318 14.65 -15.99 3.81
N SER A 319 13.45 -15.44 3.62
CA SER A 319 13.03 -14.14 4.13
C SER A 319 11.61 -14.22 4.69
N PRO A 320 11.38 -14.98 5.78
CA PRO A 320 10.04 -15.19 6.33
C PRO A 320 9.38 -13.90 6.87
N TYR A 321 10.17 -12.85 7.09
CA TYR A 321 9.69 -11.55 7.59
C TYR A 321 8.92 -10.76 6.53
N ASP A 322 9.15 -11.05 5.26
CA ASP A 322 8.51 -10.39 4.11
C ASP A 322 7.87 -11.40 3.16
N PRO A 323 6.89 -12.18 3.62
CA PRO A 323 6.41 -13.27 2.79
C PRO A 323 5.71 -12.72 1.54
N VAL A 324 5.94 -13.42 0.43
CA VAL A 324 5.17 -13.27 -0.80
C VAL A 324 3.99 -14.22 -0.72
N ILE A 325 2.78 -13.69 -0.73
CA ILE A 325 1.52 -14.41 -0.69
C ILE A 325 0.93 -14.41 -2.10
N LEU A 326 0.64 -15.60 -2.63
CA LEU A 326 -0.03 -15.73 -3.92
C LEU A 326 -1.49 -16.04 -3.66
N ILE A 327 -2.38 -15.14 -4.05
CA ILE A 327 -3.83 -15.28 -3.88
C ILE A 327 -4.42 -15.65 -5.22
N GLU A 328 -4.84 -16.91 -5.36
CA GLU A 328 -5.57 -17.36 -6.54
C GLU A 328 -7.04 -16.96 -6.40
N TYR A 329 -7.63 -16.44 -7.47
CA TYR A 329 -9.08 -16.36 -7.56
C TYR A 329 -9.64 -17.24 -8.66
N LYS A 330 -10.75 -17.90 -8.36
CA LYS A 330 -11.48 -18.73 -9.31
C LYS A 330 -12.80 -18.06 -9.63
N SER A 331 -12.88 -17.43 -10.80
CA SER A 331 -14.13 -16.90 -11.34
C SER A 331 -14.80 -17.94 -12.24
N ALA A 332 -16.12 -18.06 -12.17
CA ALA A 332 -16.89 -18.91 -13.07
C ALA A 332 -17.30 -18.13 -14.35
N GLY A 333 -16.40 -18.00 -15.34
CA GLY A 333 -16.75 -17.37 -16.63
C GLY A 333 -17.12 -15.88 -16.52
N GLN A 334 -18.26 -15.44 -17.08
CA GLN A 334 -18.81 -14.07 -16.91
C GLN A 334 -19.32 -13.78 -15.48
N SER A 335 -18.76 -14.46 -14.48
CA SER A 335 -19.15 -14.40 -13.09
C SER A 335 -19.13 -12.98 -12.54
N LYS A 336 -20.09 -12.70 -11.67
CA LYS A 336 -20.11 -11.52 -10.79
C LYS A 336 -19.32 -11.74 -9.51
N ASP A 337 -18.82 -12.96 -9.28
CA ASP A 337 -18.14 -13.37 -8.06
C ASP A 337 -16.90 -14.25 -8.30
N ALA A 338 -16.04 -14.35 -7.30
CA ALA A 338 -14.92 -15.28 -7.26
C ALA A 338 -14.56 -15.63 -5.81
N LEU A 339 -14.05 -16.83 -5.60
CA LEU A 339 -13.43 -17.22 -4.34
C LEU A 339 -11.95 -16.87 -4.37
N PHE A 340 -11.47 -16.21 -3.32
CA PHE A 340 -10.06 -15.92 -3.11
C PHE A 340 -9.48 -16.95 -2.14
N ALA A 341 -8.35 -17.55 -2.48
CA ALA A 341 -7.64 -18.47 -1.62
C ALA A 341 -6.13 -18.27 -1.78
N GLU A 342 -5.38 -18.43 -0.68
CA GLU A 342 -3.93 -18.52 -0.80
C GLU A 342 -3.54 -19.81 -1.54
N LEU A 343 -2.66 -19.68 -2.53
CA LEU A 343 -2.05 -20.81 -3.19
C LEU A 343 -1.03 -21.45 -2.23
N PRO A 344 -1.17 -22.73 -1.87
CA PRO A 344 -0.25 -23.40 -0.96
C PRO A 344 1.17 -23.45 -1.54
N GLY A 345 2.17 -23.38 -0.68
CA GLY A 345 3.57 -23.52 -1.09
C GLY A 345 3.85 -24.93 -1.59
N THR A 346 4.32 -25.07 -2.84
CA THR A 346 4.81 -26.34 -3.38
C THR A 346 6.32 -26.30 -3.50
N VAL A 347 7.03 -27.22 -2.84
CA VAL A 347 8.50 -27.25 -2.87
C VAL A 347 8.99 -27.85 -4.19
N SER A 348 9.27 -27.01 -5.17
CA SER A 348 10.15 -27.37 -6.28
C SER A 348 11.26 -26.33 -6.39
N LEU A 349 12.47 -26.75 -6.04
CA LEU A 349 13.63 -25.89 -5.96
C LEU A 349 14.54 -26.12 -7.18
N PRO A 350 15.13 -25.06 -7.74
CA PRO A 350 16.10 -25.21 -8.83
C PRO A 350 17.38 -25.91 -8.37
N GLN A 351 17.94 -26.77 -9.24
CA GLN A 351 19.15 -27.54 -8.94
C GLN A 351 20.47 -26.84 -9.34
N ASN A 352 20.46 -25.95 -10.35
CA ASN A 352 21.68 -25.32 -10.87
C ASN A 352 21.78 -23.83 -10.49
N PRO A 353 22.93 -23.35 -9.97
CA PRO A 353 23.12 -21.96 -9.56
C PRO A 353 23.17 -21.00 -10.77
N SER A 354 22.58 -19.81 -10.61
CA SER A 354 22.46 -18.81 -11.68
C SER A 354 23.51 -17.69 -11.61
N ILE A 355 24.37 -17.69 -10.59
CA ILE A 355 25.46 -16.71 -10.39
C ILE A 355 26.72 -17.42 -9.88
N THR A 356 27.87 -16.85 -10.20
CA THR A 356 29.19 -17.27 -9.69
C THR A 356 29.68 -16.26 -8.65
N PRO A 357 30.12 -16.68 -7.46
CA PRO A 357 30.75 -15.80 -6.48
C PRO A 357 31.99 -15.07 -7.06
N ILE A 358 32.29 -13.90 -6.51
CA ILE A 358 33.47 -13.12 -6.92
C ILE A 358 34.67 -13.55 -6.08
N PRO A 359 35.81 -13.93 -6.69
CA PRO A 359 37.02 -14.28 -5.95
C PRO A 359 37.52 -13.13 -5.08
N TRP A 360 37.63 -13.40 -3.79
CA TRP A 360 38.22 -12.51 -2.79
C TRP A 360 39.72 -12.78 -2.75
N GLY A 361 40.49 -11.91 -3.43
CA GLY A 361 41.91 -12.12 -3.76
C GLY A 361 42.92 -12.12 -2.60
N THR A 362 42.57 -12.55 -1.39
CA THR A 362 43.51 -12.65 -0.25
C THR A 362 43.47 -14.01 0.45
N PRO A 363 44.64 -14.65 0.69
CA PRO A 363 44.71 -15.97 1.30
C PRO A 363 44.65 -15.87 2.84
N SER A 364 43.52 -16.26 3.42
CA SER A 364 43.22 -16.52 4.85
C SER A 364 42.33 -15.48 5.58
N PRO A 365 41.19 -15.88 6.19
CA PRO A 365 39.94 -15.20 5.84
C PRO A 365 39.11 -14.59 6.98
N ILE A 366 39.48 -14.78 8.25
CA ILE A 366 38.70 -14.23 9.38
C ILE A 366 39.60 -13.53 10.38
N LYS A 367 40.65 -14.18 10.86
CA LYS A 367 41.57 -13.58 11.85
C LYS A 367 42.25 -12.32 11.32
N ASP A 368 42.61 -12.29 10.04
CA ASP A 368 43.25 -11.12 9.43
C ASP A 368 42.26 -10.00 9.11
N ILE A 369 41.01 -10.33 8.75
CA ILE A 369 39.92 -9.34 8.58
C ILE A 369 39.53 -8.74 9.93
N ILE A 370 39.47 -9.55 10.99
CA ILE A 370 39.21 -9.09 12.37
C ILE A 370 40.39 -8.26 12.88
N ALA A 371 41.63 -8.70 12.68
CA ALA A 371 42.83 -8.00 13.13
C ALA A 371 43.09 -6.72 12.33
N ASN A 372 42.69 -6.69 11.06
CA ASN A 372 42.82 -5.56 10.15
C ASN A 372 41.46 -5.16 9.58
N VAL A 373 40.60 -4.61 10.43
CA VAL A 373 39.40 -3.86 10.02
C VAL A 373 39.76 -2.72 9.02
N ALA A 374 41.05 -2.45 8.78
CA ALA A 374 41.57 -1.53 7.78
C ALA A 374 41.36 -1.97 6.31
N TYR A 375 41.15 -3.27 6.01
CA TYR A 375 40.87 -3.71 4.63
C TYR A 375 39.50 -3.21 4.19
N GLY A 376 39.46 -2.41 3.13
CA GLY A 376 38.21 -1.81 2.65
C GLY A 376 37.24 -2.85 2.12
N LEU A 377 35.97 -2.71 2.47
CA LEU A 377 34.93 -3.49 1.80
C LEU A 377 34.78 -2.98 0.35
N PRO A 378 34.61 -3.86 -0.65
CA PRO A 378 34.54 -3.48 -2.06
C PRO A 378 33.29 -2.66 -2.43
N CYS A 379 32.36 -2.48 -1.48
CA CYS A 379 31.06 -1.82 -1.65
C CYS A 379 31.06 -0.30 -1.46
N CYS A 380 32.14 0.30 -0.93
CA CYS A 380 32.19 1.73 -0.60
C CYS A 380 33.18 2.51 -1.49
N PRO A 381 32.75 3.52 -2.26
CA PRO A 381 33.67 4.41 -2.94
C PRO A 381 34.49 5.22 -1.91
N ASN A 382 35.81 5.31 -2.10
CA ASN A 382 36.77 5.98 -1.20
C ASN A 382 36.63 7.53 -1.11
N ASN A 383 35.45 8.08 -1.37
CA ASN A 383 35.22 9.52 -1.52
C ASN A 383 34.84 10.23 -0.20
N GLY A 384 35.24 9.71 0.97
CA GLY A 384 34.87 10.28 2.28
C GLY A 384 35.63 9.68 3.47
N TYR A 385 35.29 10.11 4.69
CA TYR A 385 35.84 9.49 5.92
C TYR A 385 35.12 8.18 6.18
N VAL A 386 35.87 7.08 6.11
CA VAL A 386 35.36 5.73 6.32
C VAL A 386 35.67 5.30 7.75
N SER A 387 34.63 5.11 8.55
CA SER A 387 34.72 4.43 9.85
C SER A 387 34.28 2.99 9.70
N ARG A 388 34.98 2.08 10.39
CA ARG A 388 34.66 0.65 10.36
C ARG A 388 34.63 0.10 11.78
N ASN A 389 33.55 -0.60 12.09
CA ASN A 389 33.30 -1.12 13.43
C ASN A 389 32.94 -2.60 13.34
N LEU A 390 33.56 -3.41 14.20
CA LEU A 390 33.08 -4.75 14.48
C LEU A 390 31.83 -4.61 15.35
N ILE A 391 30.65 -4.88 14.79
CA ILE A 391 29.39 -4.68 15.50
C ILE A 391 29.08 -5.89 16.37
N LYS A 392 29.35 -7.09 15.84
CA LYS A 392 28.92 -8.33 16.47
C LYS A 392 29.75 -9.52 15.98
N GLN A 393 29.93 -10.49 16.86
CA GLN A 393 30.44 -11.81 16.53
C GLN A 393 29.34 -12.85 16.84
N PRO A 394 28.44 -13.15 15.89
CA PRO A 394 27.30 -14.04 16.15
C PRO A 394 27.69 -15.46 16.58
N THR A 395 28.83 -15.94 16.08
CA THR A 395 29.42 -17.24 16.41
C THR A 395 30.94 -17.14 16.37
N ASN A 396 31.66 -18.15 16.86
CA ASN A 396 33.13 -18.21 16.75
C ASN A 396 33.65 -18.12 15.29
N ASN A 397 32.76 -18.37 14.32
CA ASN A 397 33.08 -18.50 12.91
C ASN A 397 32.51 -17.36 12.05
N SER A 398 31.96 -16.32 12.70
CA SER A 398 31.25 -15.27 11.98
C SER A 398 31.29 -13.92 12.68
N PHE A 399 31.29 -12.87 11.89
CA PHE A 399 31.19 -11.53 12.42
C PHE A 399 30.53 -10.58 11.42
N ILE A 400 30.06 -9.46 11.96
CA ILE A 400 29.39 -8.39 11.23
C ILE A 400 30.25 -7.15 11.33
N ILE A 401 30.69 -6.68 10.16
CA ILE A 401 31.43 -5.42 10.03
C ILE A 401 30.45 -4.35 9.57
N GLU A 402 30.37 -3.24 10.31
CA GLU A 402 29.84 -1.99 9.80
C GLU A 402 30.95 -1.27 9.05
N GLU A 403 30.70 -0.86 7.82
CA GLU A 403 31.47 0.19 7.19
C GLU A 403 30.55 1.39 6.93
N LYS A 404 30.87 2.50 7.58
CA LYS A 404 30.12 3.74 7.53
C LYS A 404 30.97 4.80 6.87
N ASN A 405 30.56 5.22 5.67
CA ASN A 405 31.19 6.30 4.94
C ASN A 405 30.46 7.60 5.24
N THR A 406 31.21 8.63 5.66
CA THR A 406 30.68 9.94 6.02
C THR A 406 31.30 11.04 5.18
N LEU A 407 30.46 11.91 4.66
CA LEU A 407 30.84 13.15 3.99
C LEU A 407 30.18 14.30 4.73
N THR A 408 30.97 15.28 5.17
CA THR A 408 30.48 16.49 5.86
C THR A 408 29.46 16.19 6.98
N SER A 409 29.79 15.23 7.86
CA SER A 409 28.95 14.75 8.98
C SER A 409 27.64 14.01 8.62
N ARG A 410 27.37 13.79 7.33
CA ARG A 410 26.26 12.95 6.86
C ARG A 410 26.75 11.55 6.47
N VAL A 411 25.98 10.53 6.83
CA VAL A 411 26.23 9.15 6.41
C VAL A 411 25.80 9.01 4.95
N ILE A 412 26.75 8.68 4.08
CA ILE A 412 26.53 8.58 2.64
C ILE A 412 26.42 7.12 2.16
N SER A 413 27.05 6.18 2.86
CA SER A 413 26.85 4.74 2.62
C SER A 413 27.07 3.93 3.88
N LEU A 414 26.34 2.83 3.98
CA LEU A 414 26.44 1.87 5.06
C LEU A 414 26.58 0.46 4.46
N CYS A 415 27.62 -0.27 4.81
CA CYS A 415 27.84 -1.62 4.32
C CYS A 415 27.90 -2.57 5.50
N TYR A 416 27.22 -3.71 5.38
CA TYR A 416 27.23 -4.77 6.37
C TYR A 416 27.81 -6.01 5.71
N ALA A 417 29.02 -6.36 6.12
CA ALA A 417 29.67 -7.58 5.67
C ALA A 417 29.48 -8.69 6.69
N PHE A 418 28.93 -9.80 6.22
CA PHE A 418 28.85 -11.05 6.96
C PHE A 418 29.94 -11.99 6.45
N VAL A 419 30.89 -12.29 7.34
CA VAL A 419 32.06 -13.09 7.02
C VAL A 419 31.88 -14.47 7.66
N TRP A 420 31.99 -15.55 6.88
CA TRP A 420 31.69 -16.92 7.33
C TRP A 420 32.73 -17.93 6.84
N ASP A 421 33.44 -18.61 7.74
CA ASP A 421 34.58 -19.49 7.39
C ASP A 421 34.21 -20.87 6.82
N LYS A 422 32.92 -21.18 6.69
CA LYS A 422 32.42 -22.44 6.12
C LYS A 422 31.64 -22.17 4.84
N VAL A 423 31.09 -23.22 4.25
CA VAL A 423 30.09 -23.09 3.19
C VAL A 423 28.84 -22.39 3.76
N PHE A 424 28.36 -21.39 3.04
CA PHE A 424 27.16 -20.63 3.36
C PHE A 424 25.91 -21.44 3.06
N SER A 425 25.38 -22.10 4.09
CA SER A 425 24.19 -22.94 3.97
C SER A 425 22.91 -22.14 3.88
N THR A 426 21.83 -22.80 3.49
CA THR A 426 20.47 -22.24 3.51
C THR A 426 20.08 -21.71 4.90
N SER A 427 20.42 -22.45 5.96
CA SER A 427 20.15 -22.06 7.35
C SER A 427 20.96 -20.82 7.76
N THR A 428 22.25 -20.77 7.39
CA THR A 428 23.13 -19.63 7.67
C THR A 428 22.65 -18.37 6.96
N PHE A 429 22.15 -18.51 5.73
CA PHE A 429 21.58 -17.38 5.00
C PHE A 429 20.29 -16.87 5.65
N HIS A 430 19.44 -17.76 6.15
CA HIS A 430 18.26 -17.38 6.91
C HIS A 430 18.63 -16.55 8.16
N ASP A 431 19.62 -17.00 8.92
CA ASP A 431 20.11 -16.27 10.10
C ASP A 431 20.70 -14.90 9.71
N PHE A 432 21.43 -14.84 8.61
CA PHE A 432 21.93 -13.57 8.05
C PHE A 432 20.79 -12.60 7.73
N MET A 433 19.76 -13.06 7.02
CA MET A 433 18.60 -12.23 6.69
C MET A 433 17.86 -11.76 7.94
N LYS A 434 17.72 -12.64 8.94
CA LYS A 434 17.15 -12.28 10.25
C LYS A 434 17.92 -11.14 10.90
N ILE A 435 19.24 -11.24 10.98
CA ILE A 435 20.07 -10.19 11.58
C ILE A 435 19.96 -8.87 10.79
N LEU A 436 19.92 -8.94 9.46
CA LEU A 436 19.72 -7.77 8.61
C LEU A 436 18.38 -7.07 8.91
N TYR A 437 17.31 -7.84 9.18
CA TYR A 437 15.98 -7.30 9.48
C TYR A 437 15.84 -6.81 10.93
N GLU A 438 16.24 -7.60 11.91
CA GLU A 438 15.97 -7.31 13.32
C GLU A 438 16.97 -6.33 13.92
N GLU A 439 18.24 -6.42 13.52
CA GLU A 439 19.31 -5.68 14.18
C GLU A 439 19.73 -4.47 13.35
N VAL A 440 19.85 -4.64 12.03
CA VAL A 440 20.36 -3.59 11.16
C VAL A 440 19.26 -2.60 10.74
N ALA A 441 18.03 -3.09 10.44
CA ALA A 441 16.94 -2.22 10.00
C ALA A 441 16.62 -1.07 10.94
N PRO A 442 16.44 -1.31 12.25
CA PRO A 442 16.04 -0.26 13.18
C PRO A 442 17.09 0.83 13.34
N ILE A 443 18.38 0.46 13.29
CA ILE A 443 19.51 1.40 13.44
C ILE A 443 19.52 2.42 12.31
N THR A 444 19.15 2.01 11.09
CA THR A 444 19.23 2.90 9.94
C THR A 444 18.16 3.99 9.91
N SER A 445 17.06 3.84 10.67
CA SER A 445 15.91 4.75 10.92
C SER A 445 15.30 5.58 9.76
N TYR A 446 15.97 5.70 8.62
CA TYR A 446 15.65 6.60 7.51
C TYR A 446 15.95 6.02 6.12
N ASN A 447 16.72 4.94 5.98
CA ASN A 447 16.94 4.34 4.66
C ASN A 447 17.55 2.93 4.71
N PHE A 448 16.69 1.93 4.80
CA PHE A 448 17.09 0.53 4.58
C PHE A 448 17.76 0.32 3.20
N ARG A 449 17.51 1.21 2.24
CA ARG A 449 18.15 1.26 0.91
C ARG A 449 19.66 1.57 0.94
N ALA A 450 20.20 2.10 2.04
CA ALA A 450 21.61 2.43 2.14
C ALA A 450 22.50 1.23 2.50
N ILE A 451 21.91 0.11 2.94
CA ILE A 451 22.63 -1.08 3.35
C ILE A 451 23.07 -1.86 2.11
N ASN A 452 24.38 -2.03 1.95
CA ASN A 452 24.95 -3.03 1.03
C ASN A 452 25.19 -4.33 1.82
N PRO A 453 24.32 -5.35 1.71
CA PRO A 453 24.63 -6.66 2.27
C PRO A 453 25.74 -7.33 1.47
N VAL A 454 26.85 -7.64 2.14
CA VAL A 454 27.98 -8.39 1.56
C VAL A 454 28.12 -9.70 2.32
N ILE A 455 28.23 -10.81 1.61
CA ILE A 455 28.54 -12.11 2.19
C ILE A 455 29.90 -12.54 1.63
N ILE A 456 30.78 -12.96 2.53
CA ILE A 456 32.11 -13.48 2.17
C ILE A 456 32.27 -14.84 2.85
N SER A 457 32.51 -15.89 2.07
CA SER A 457 32.42 -17.27 2.54
C SER A 457 33.28 -18.25 1.73
N ARG A 458 33.64 -19.42 2.28
CA ARG A 458 34.40 -20.47 1.55
C ARG A 458 33.64 -21.15 0.40
N GLY A 459 32.37 -20.81 0.23
CA GLY A 459 31.51 -21.40 -0.78
C GLY A 459 30.05 -21.24 -0.41
N TYR A 460 29.15 -21.57 -1.32
CA TYR A 460 27.71 -21.35 -1.14
C TYR A 460 26.93 -22.56 -1.62
N GLU A 461 25.83 -22.87 -0.95
CA GLU A 461 24.86 -23.83 -1.48
C GLU A 461 24.20 -23.28 -2.76
N SER A 462 23.93 -24.16 -3.73
CA SER A 462 23.30 -23.78 -5.01
C SER A 462 21.97 -23.07 -4.84
N LEU A 463 21.18 -23.48 -3.83
CA LEU A 463 19.88 -22.87 -3.55
C LEU A 463 20.04 -21.42 -3.08
N THR A 464 21.02 -21.16 -2.21
CA THR A 464 21.36 -19.81 -1.73
C THR A 464 21.78 -18.91 -2.89
N LEU A 465 22.67 -19.39 -3.77
CA LEU A 465 23.08 -18.62 -4.96
C LEU A 465 21.91 -18.35 -5.91
N ASN A 466 21.03 -19.32 -6.13
CA ASN A 466 19.83 -19.14 -6.95
C ASN A 466 18.87 -18.10 -6.39
N TYR A 467 18.66 -18.12 -5.07
CA TYR A 467 17.85 -17.12 -4.42
C TYR A 467 18.49 -15.73 -4.56
N ILE A 468 19.77 -15.59 -4.27
CA ILE A 468 20.49 -14.30 -4.38
C ILE A 468 20.42 -13.75 -5.80
N ALA A 469 20.63 -14.60 -6.82
CA ALA A 469 20.49 -14.22 -8.22
C ALA A 469 19.09 -13.67 -8.55
N SER A 470 18.06 -14.42 -8.15
CA SER A 470 16.66 -14.05 -8.41
C SER A 470 16.26 -12.80 -7.61
N TYR A 471 16.71 -12.70 -6.37
CA TYR A 471 16.51 -11.55 -5.50
C TYR A 471 17.16 -10.30 -6.10
N ASN A 472 18.40 -10.38 -6.59
CA ASN A 472 19.10 -9.25 -7.18
C ASN A 472 18.49 -8.81 -8.52
N ASP A 473 17.86 -9.70 -9.28
CA ASP A 473 17.13 -9.35 -10.51
C ASP A 473 15.76 -8.72 -10.24
N LEU A 474 15.11 -9.09 -9.13
CA LEU A 474 13.77 -8.60 -8.76
C LEU A 474 13.78 -7.40 -7.82
N SER A 475 14.78 -7.32 -6.96
CA SER A 475 14.91 -6.28 -5.95
C SER A 475 15.42 -5.00 -6.59
N VAL A 476 14.83 -3.88 -6.18
CA VAL A 476 15.34 -2.54 -6.52
C VAL A 476 16.26 -2.02 -5.42
N ARG A 477 16.54 -2.85 -4.39
CA ARG A 477 17.59 -2.58 -3.41
C ARG A 477 18.97 -2.75 -4.03
N ARG A 478 19.99 -2.36 -3.26
CA ARG A 478 21.36 -2.74 -3.58
C ARG A 478 21.48 -4.27 -3.55
N PRO A 479 22.15 -4.86 -4.54
CA PRO A 479 22.27 -6.30 -4.66
C PRO A 479 22.99 -6.88 -3.44
N ILE A 480 22.63 -8.10 -3.06
CA ILE A 480 23.44 -8.92 -2.15
C ILE A 480 24.69 -9.31 -2.93
N LEU A 481 25.84 -8.87 -2.46
CA LEU A 481 27.13 -9.21 -3.05
C LEU A 481 27.67 -10.46 -2.37
N VAL A 482 28.14 -11.40 -3.17
CA VAL A 482 28.71 -12.67 -2.70
C VAL A 482 30.14 -12.82 -3.19
N TYR A 483 31.02 -13.17 -2.26
CA TYR A 483 32.45 -13.36 -2.51
C TYR A 483 32.91 -14.71 -1.97
N ASP A 484 33.80 -15.39 -2.69
CA ASP A 484 34.45 -16.63 -2.28
C ASP A 484 35.94 -16.46 -2.01
N TRP A 485 36.53 -17.25 -1.10
CA TRP A 485 37.98 -17.29 -0.87
C TRP A 485 38.49 -18.72 -0.69
#